data_AF-A0A965UK09-F1
#
_entry.id   AF-A0A965UK09-F1
#
_cell.length_a   1.000
_cell.length_b   1.000
_cell.length_c   1.000
_cell.angle_alpha   90.00
_cell.angle_beta   90.00
_cell.angle_gamma   90.00
#
_symmetry.space_group_name_H-M   'P 1'
#
loop_
_entity.id
_entity.type
_entity.pdbx_description
1 polymer ?
#
loop_
_entity_poly.entity_id
_entity_poly.type
_entity_poly.pdbx_seq_one_letter_code
_entity_poly.pdbx_strand_id
1 'polypeptide(L)'
;MYKGYQVKQGLTTFVQKLSALYGKGSFRVEFRGTGAATDITEVVYLPHIADDENVTKATFNRYLGYILHEVAGHVVHTKNQSIYHNYKHQLWNALEDGWIEGRIIASGDIPNSESLLTRLVNDIYAEAFEADINWADPRQWPFALAVWARKYVHLRPPVPAPVAAIFDEAISKPAKSSEDNLNVALWVYDQLDKYLSENEKPDEPRDDSDESGDGESGGESSDESGDVPDGYGEGLGRIIDPTAVEPTPDARIESVSERAQRESDDRFNKISEPFIGEEVPVSKNHIDSGRDSSKFEYPRIKTPARLRYELNRLFEGSAREQWNNGHRAGQINAGALARHSFDDGVFRRRQEEEGVDTALSIIIDTSGSTDSVRNGGLTICQAEFATVEAIYDALRGTNVSIETYAYATKTTRITHFGEGISVFRSRAGEAWATSGQNNKDLEPLRGHL
;
A
#
# COMPACT_ATOMS: atom_id res chain seq x y z
N MET A 1 -2.67 -15.20 13.29
CA MET A 1 -1.19 -15.31 13.17
C MET A 1 -0.80 -14.95 11.75
N TYR A 2 0.33 -14.29 11.58
CA TYR A 2 0.87 -13.83 10.29
C TYR A 2 2.07 -14.67 9.90
N LYS A 3 2.33 -14.86 8.60
CA LYS A 3 3.59 -15.49 8.17
C LYS A 3 4.73 -14.49 8.21
N GLY A 4 5.92 -14.94 8.57
CA GLY A 4 7.11 -14.09 8.70
C GLY A 4 7.41 -13.26 7.46
N TYR A 5 7.31 -13.83 6.25
CA TYR A 5 7.51 -13.07 5.01
C TYR A 5 6.49 -11.93 4.82
N GLN A 6 5.24 -12.12 5.27
CA GLN A 6 4.19 -11.08 5.22
C GLN A 6 4.49 -9.96 6.22
N VAL A 7 4.96 -10.34 7.40
CA VAL A 7 5.40 -9.39 8.43
C VAL A 7 6.58 -8.57 7.94
N LYS A 8 7.62 -9.21 7.39
CA LYS A 8 8.78 -8.50 6.81
C LYS A 8 8.34 -7.48 5.77
N GLN A 9 7.50 -7.89 4.80
CA GLN A 9 6.98 -6.99 3.78
C GLN A 9 6.19 -5.81 4.37
N GLY A 10 5.34 -6.07 5.36
CA GLY A 10 4.55 -5.05 6.05
C GLY A 10 5.42 -4.04 6.80
N LEU A 11 6.42 -4.52 7.54
CA LEU A 11 7.38 -3.70 8.29
C LEU A 11 8.25 -2.87 7.35
N THR A 12 8.78 -3.47 6.27
CA THR A 12 9.55 -2.72 5.25
C THR A 12 8.72 -1.62 4.62
N THR A 13 7.46 -1.90 4.27
CA THR A 13 6.56 -0.88 3.72
C THR A 13 6.28 0.24 4.72
N PHE A 14 6.16 -0.11 6.00
CA PHE A 14 5.95 0.88 7.07
C PHE A 14 7.15 1.81 7.24
N VAL A 15 8.38 1.25 7.24
CA VAL A 15 9.62 2.04 7.24
C VAL A 15 9.62 3.04 6.08
N GLN A 16 9.40 2.59 4.83
CA GLN A 16 9.41 3.49 3.67
C GLN A 16 8.41 4.65 3.80
N LYS A 17 7.24 4.38 4.37
CA LYS A 17 6.21 5.40 4.55
C LYS A 17 6.57 6.41 5.63
N LEU A 18 7.13 5.95 6.75
CA LEU A 18 7.62 6.84 7.79
C LEU A 18 8.76 7.71 7.28
N SER A 19 9.71 7.11 6.56
CA SER A 19 10.80 7.87 5.94
C SER A 19 10.26 8.94 4.99
N ALA A 20 9.32 8.59 4.12
CA ALA A 20 8.68 9.55 3.22
C ALA A 20 7.90 10.64 3.98
N LEU A 21 7.18 10.28 5.06
CA LEU A 21 6.43 11.23 5.89
C LEU A 21 7.34 12.31 6.48
N TYR A 22 8.54 11.93 6.94
CA TYR A 22 9.51 12.86 7.52
C TYR A 22 10.50 13.45 6.50
N GLY A 23 10.23 13.29 5.20
CA GLY A 23 11.10 13.81 4.14
C GLY A 23 12.51 13.21 4.14
N LYS A 24 12.65 11.98 4.63
CA LYS A 24 13.88 11.21 4.64
C LYS A 24 13.95 10.31 3.40
N GLY A 25 15.16 9.94 3.00
CA GLY A 25 15.40 8.98 1.91
C GLY A 25 14.84 7.59 2.21
N SER A 26 14.85 6.71 1.22
CA SER A 26 14.47 5.31 1.42
C SER A 26 15.53 4.59 2.27
N PHE A 27 15.09 3.86 3.28
CA PHE A 27 15.96 3.02 4.12
C PHE A 27 15.93 1.57 3.67
N ARG A 28 17.06 0.88 3.69
CA ARG A 28 17.09 -0.58 3.62
C ARG A 28 16.66 -1.15 4.96
N VAL A 29 15.90 -2.24 4.94
CA VAL A 29 15.47 -2.94 6.15
C VAL A 29 16.14 -4.31 6.18
N GLU A 30 16.90 -4.58 7.24
CA GLU A 30 17.55 -5.86 7.49
C GLU A 30 16.99 -6.54 8.73
N PHE A 31 16.70 -7.83 8.64
CA PHE A 31 16.17 -8.63 9.74
C PHE A 31 17.27 -9.51 10.33
N ARG A 32 17.86 -9.11 11.45
CA ARG A 32 18.97 -9.80 12.11
C ARG A 32 19.02 -9.52 13.61
N GLY A 33 19.65 -10.41 14.37
CA GLY A 33 19.80 -10.25 15.82
C GLY A 33 18.46 -10.27 16.56
N THR A 34 18.49 -9.79 17.80
CA THR A 34 17.35 -9.77 18.74
C THR A 34 16.77 -8.38 18.97
N GLY A 35 17.55 -7.32 18.66
CA GLY A 35 17.19 -5.92 18.85
C GLY A 35 16.86 -5.18 17.56
N ALA A 36 16.47 -3.92 17.72
CA ALA A 36 16.39 -2.97 16.63
C ALA A 36 17.51 -1.94 16.76
N ALA A 37 17.90 -1.35 15.63
CA ALA A 37 18.88 -0.27 15.56
C ALA A 37 18.76 0.46 14.23
N THR A 38 19.32 1.66 14.15
CA THR A 38 19.49 2.40 12.90
C THR A 38 20.91 2.93 12.79
N ASP A 39 21.46 2.93 11.58
CA ASP A 39 22.70 3.68 11.28
C ASP A 39 22.43 5.16 10.95
N ILE A 40 21.18 5.62 11.14
CA ILE A 40 20.62 6.95 10.80
C ILE A 40 20.56 7.23 9.31
N THR A 41 21.49 6.71 8.51
CA THR A 41 21.73 7.14 7.14
C THR A 41 21.09 6.25 6.09
N GLU A 42 21.08 4.93 6.28
CA GLU A 42 20.83 3.98 5.20
C GLU A 42 20.05 2.73 5.63
N VAL A 43 20.31 2.18 6.82
CA VAL A 43 19.80 0.86 7.21
C VAL A 43 19.08 0.88 8.57
N VAL A 44 17.87 0.32 8.56
CA VAL A 44 17.12 -0.04 9.77
C VAL A 44 17.26 -1.53 10.01
N TYR A 45 17.77 -1.88 11.17
CA TYR A 45 17.91 -3.25 11.64
C TYR A 45 16.71 -3.59 12.52
N LEU A 46 16.07 -4.72 12.24
CA LEU A 46 14.97 -5.27 13.02
C LEU A 46 15.31 -6.69 13.46
N PRO A 47 14.68 -7.20 14.54
CA PRO A 47 14.93 -8.57 14.99
C PRO A 47 14.69 -9.59 13.88
N HIS A 48 15.44 -10.69 13.91
CA HIS A 48 15.31 -11.76 12.93
C HIS A 48 13.91 -12.39 12.99
N ILE A 49 13.34 -12.69 11.81
CA ILE A 49 12.06 -13.38 11.64
C ILE A 49 12.27 -14.44 10.54
N ALA A 50 11.95 -15.70 10.78
CA ALA A 50 12.00 -16.70 9.69
C ALA A 50 10.79 -16.54 8.77
N ASP A 51 10.93 -16.78 7.45
CA ASP A 51 9.87 -16.49 6.49
C ASP A 51 8.58 -17.30 6.73
N ASP A 52 8.71 -18.53 7.21
CA ASP A 52 7.64 -19.47 7.52
C ASP A 52 7.11 -19.37 8.96
N GLU A 53 7.77 -18.57 9.80
CA GLU A 53 7.43 -18.33 11.20
C GLU A 53 6.00 -17.81 11.35
N ASN A 54 5.29 -18.28 12.37
CA ASN A 54 3.97 -17.78 12.73
C ASN A 54 4.13 -16.63 13.73
N VAL A 55 4.06 -15.40 13.23
CA VAL A 55 4.21 -14.19 14.05
C VAL A 55 2.85 -13.78 14.62
N THR A 56 2.82 -13.49 15.92
CA THR A 56 1.60 -13.04 16.60
C THR A 56 1.32 -11.55 16.32
N LYS A 57 0.08 -11.10 16.57
CA LYS A 57 -0.26 -9.66 16.52
C LYS A 57 0.55 -8.85 17.55
N ALA A 58 0.81 -9.44 18.72
CA ALA A 58 1.63 -8.82 19.75
C ALA A 58 3.06 -8.57 19.27
N THR A 59 3.71 -9.60 18.72
CA THR A 59 5.06 -9.51 18.16
C THR A 59 5.14 -8.52 17.00
N PHE A 60 4.16 -8.53 16.10
CA PHE A 60 4.09 -7.56 15.01
C PHE A 60 4.00 -6.11 15.52
N ASN A 61 3.14 -5.85 16.51
CA ASN A 61 3.01 -4.52 17.12
C ASN A 61 4.28 -4.08 17.84
N ARG A 62 5.00 -5.02 18.49
CA ARG A 62 6.31 -4.74 19.08
C ARG A 62 7.32 -4.26 18.04
N TYR A 63 7.36 -4.91 16.87
CA TYR A 63 8.23 -4.48 15.76
C TYR A 63 7.83 -3.13 15.17
N LEU A 64 6.53 -2.79 15.14
CA LEU A 64 6.11 -1.43 14.79
C LEU A 64 6.63 -0.41 15.82
N GLY A 65 6.59 -0.75 17.10
CA GLY A 65 7.18 0.06 18.17
C GLY A 65 8.68 0.32 17.94
N TYR A 66 9.45 -0.72 17.63
CA TYR A 66 10.87 -0.56 17.28
C TYR A 66 11.06 0.38 16.09
N ILE A 67 10.28 0.23 15.01
CA ILE A 67 10.40 1.11 13.85
C ILE A 67 10.10 2.57 14.21
N LEU A 68 9.09 2.82 15.06
CA LEU A 68 8.79 4.18 15.52
C LEU A 68 9.97 4.77 16.29
N HIS A 69 10.52 4.00 17.22
CA HIS A 69 11.68 4.41 18.01
C HIS A 69 12.89 4.75 17.12
N GLU A 70 13.27 3.84 16.22
CA GLU A 70 14.44 4.02 15.35
C GLU A 70 14.24 5.10 14.27
N VAL A 71 13.12 5.02 13.53
CA VAL A 71 12.91 5.84 12.32
C VAL A 71 12.23 7.15 12.64
N ALA A 72 11.12 7.16 13.39
CA ALA A 72 10.46 8.42 13.74
C ALA A 72 11.21 9.14 14.87
N GLY A 73 11.96 8.42 15.70
CA GLY A 73 12.80 8.97 16.75
C GLY A 73 14.19 9.34 16.25
N HIS A 74 15.12 8.38 16.25
CA HIS A 74 16.55 8.65 16.05
C HIS A 74 16.86 9.28 14.69
N VAL A 75 16.33 8.75 13.58
CA VAL A 75 16.59 9.29 12.22
C VAL A 75 16.12 10.75 12.07
N VAL A 76 15.05 11.15 12.78
CA VAL A 76 14.44 12.47 12.64
C VAL A 76 15.03 13.47 13.63
N HIS A 77 15.24 13.06 14.88
CA HIS A 77 15.48 13.97 15.99
C HIS A 77 16.91 13.96 16.53
N THR A 78 17.59 12.81 16.49
CA THR A 78 18.92 12.68 17.10
C THR A 78 19.97 13.35 16.22
N LYS A 79 20.78 14.22 16.84
CA LYS A 79 21.94 14.86 16.21
C LYS A 79 23.19 14.43 16.97
N ASN A 80 24.25 14.09 16.22
CA ASN A 80 25.60 13.79 16.73
C ASN A 80 25.73 12.41 17.41
N GLN A 81 26.21 11.40 16.66
CA GLN A 81 26.38 10.03 17.15
C GLN A 81 27.83 9.68 17.54
N SER A 82 28.78 10.60 17.42
CA SER A 82 30.19 10.32 17.74
C SER A 82 30.43 10.42 19.25
N ILE A 83 29.81 9.55 20.04
CA ILE A 83 30.09 9.42 21.46
C ILE A 83 30.46 7.96 21.72
N TYR A 84 31.62 7.75 22.34
CA TYR A 84 32.17 6.44 22.63
C TYR A 84 31.24 5.61 23.53
N HIS A 85 31.20 4.28 23.30
CA HIS A 85 30.44 3.31 24.09
C HIS A 85 30.95 3.21 25.53
N ASN A 86 30.46 4.10 26.39
CA ASN A 86 30.71 4.07 27.82
C ASN A 86 29.39 4.27 28.59
N TYR A 87 29.46 4.14 29.91
CA TYR A 87 28.30 4.26 30.78
C TYR A 87 27.59 5.63 30.63
N LYS A 88 28.33 6.72 30.38
CA LYS A 88 27.76 8.06 30.12
C LYS A 88 26.91 8.08 28.85
N HIS A 89 27.37 7.41 27.79
CA HIS A 89 26.60 7.27 26.56
C HIS A 89 25.30 6.49 26.78
N GLN A 90 25.33 5.43 27.59
CA GLN A 90 24.11 4.67 27.90
C GLN A 90 23.09 5.53 28.67
N LEU A 91 23.54 6.35 29.62
CA LEU A 91 22.67 7.31 30.31
C LEU A 91 22.11 8.38 29.37
N TRP A 92 22.91 8.84 28.40
CA TRP A 92 22.45 9.76 27.36
C TRP A 92 21.39 9.14 26.47
N ASN A 93 21.65 7.94 25.94
CA ASN A 93 20.66 7.19 25.13
C ASN A 93 19.36 7.02 25.90
N ALA A 94 19.43 6.65 27.19
CA ALA A 94 18.24 6.48 28.02
C ALA A 94 17.36 7.75 28.11
N LEU A 95 17.97 8.94 28.18
CA LEU A 95 17.26 10.21 28.20
C LEU A 95 16.80 10.64 26.79
N GLU A 96 17.65 10.43 25.79
CA GLU A 96 17.37 10.72 24.38
C GLU A 96 16.15 9.95 23.90
N ASP A 97 16.08 8.66 24.19
CA ASP A 97 14.95 7.76 23.94
C ASP A 97 13.61 8.33 24.43
N GLY A 98 13.54 8.66 25.73
CA GLY A 98 12.33 9.21 26.33
C GLY A 98 11.94 10.55 25.72
N TRP A 99 12.94 11.35 25.34
CA TRP A 99 12.74 12.64 24.68
C TRP A 99 12.22 12.50 23.24
N ILE A 100 12.87 11.71 22.38
CA ILE A 100 12.47 11.53 20.98
C ILE A 100 11.07 10.92 20.89
N GLU A 101 10.77 9.92 21.72
CA GLU A 101 9.47 9.26 21.75
C GLU A 101 8.36 10.22 22.21
N GLY A 102 8.65 11.06 23.22
CA GLY A 102 7.75 12.14 23.63
C GLY A 102 7.44 13.11 22.48
N ARG A 103 8.40 13.37 21.58
CA ARG A 103 8.17 14.21 20.38
C ARG A 103 7.31 13.51 19.34
N ILE A 104 7.52 12.21 19.10
CA ILE A 104 6.69 11.42 18.18
C ILE A 104 5.23 11.45 18.64
N ILE A 105 4.99 11.27 19.95
CA ILE A 105 3.64 11.30 20.53
C ILE A 105 3.04 12.71 20.40
N ALA A 106 3.80 13.74 20.78
CA ALA A 106 3.34 15.12 20.76
C ALA A 106 3.05 15.66 19.34
N SER A 107 3.68 15.11 18.29
CA SER A 107 3.43 15.56 16.92
C SER A 107 2.04 15.14 16.41
N GLY A 108 1.51 14.01 16.88
CA GLY A 108 0.22 13.48 16.45
C GLY A 108 0.19 12.97 15.01
N ASP A 109 1.33 12.93 14.31
CA ASP A 109 1.41 12.47 12.91
C ASP A 109 1.06 10.98 12.76
N ILE A 110 1.26 10.22 13.85
CA ILE A 110 1.02 8.79 13.96
C ILE A 110 0.05 8.57 15.13
N PRO A 111 -1.27 8.51 14.87
CA PRO A 111 -2.30 8.58 15.92
C PRO A 111 -2.21 7.50 17.01
N ASN A 112 -1.56 6.37 16.74
CA ASN A 112 -1.41 5.25 17.66
C ASN A 112 0.01 5.10 18.24
N SER A 113 0.89 6.11 18.06
CA SER A 113 2.29 6.05 18.49
C SER A 113 2.43 5.81 19.99
N GLU A 114 1.68 6.55 20.82
CA GLU A 114 1.73 6.43 22.28
C GLU A 114 1.50 4.99 22.72
N SER A 115 0.41 4.37 22.27
CA SER A 115 0.10 3.02 22.73
C SER A 115 1.01 1.94 22.13
N LEU A 116 1.57 2.13 20.94
CA LEU A 116 2.60 1.24 20.39
C LEU A 116 3.89 1.31 21.21
N LEU A 117 4.33 2.51 21.57
CA LEU A 117 5.51 2.74 22.38
C LEU A 117 5.31 2.30 23.84
N THR A 118 4.17 2.60 24.46
CA THR A 118 3.82 2.10 25.80
C THR A 118 3.90 0.58 25.85
N ARG A 119 3.33 -0.09 24.84
CA ARG A 119 3.37 -1.54 24.75
C ARG A 119 4.79 -2.07 24.62
N LEU A 120 5.60 -1.49 23.73
CA LEU A 120 7.00 -1.88 23.55
C LEU A 120 7.76 -1.86 24.88
N VAL A 121 7.65 -0.75 25.61
CA VAL A 121 8.38 -0.55 26.87
C VAL A 121 7.87 -1.47 27.96
N ASN A 122 6.55 -1.66 28.06
CA ASN A 122 5.97 -2.60 29.01
C ASN A 122 6.41 -4.04 28.75
N ASP A 123 6.46 -4.47 27.47
CA ASP A 123 6.89 -5.81 27.09
C ASP A 123 8.38 -6.01 27.45
N ILE A 124 9.25 -5.04 27.14
CA ILE A 124 10.69 -5.10 27.49
C ILE A 124 10.89 -5.09 29.01
N TYR A 125 10.13 -4.26 29.75
CA TYR A 125 10.21 -4.21 31.21
C TYR A 125 9.72 -5.51 31.86
N ALA A 126 8.67 -6.13 31.33
CA ALA A 126 8.18 -7.42 31.81
C ALA A 126 9.24 -8.51 31.64
N GLU A 127 9.91 -8.58 30.48
CA GLU A 127 11.02 -9.51 30.24
C GLU A 127 12.18 -9.30 31.22
N ALA A 128 12.54 -8.05 31.48
CA ALA A 128 13.56 -7.69 32.46
C ALA A 128 13.18 -8.12 33.89
N PHE A 129 11.90 -7.99 34.26
CA PHE A 129 11.40 -8.42 35.55
C PHE A 129 11.39 -9.94 35.68
N GLU A 130 11.00 -10.66 34.63
CA GLU A 130 11.05 -12.13 34.57
C GLU A 130 12.48 -12.68 34.64
N ALA A 131 13.46 -11.91 34.16
CA ALA A 131 14.89 -12.25 34.23
C ALA A 131 15.54 -12.01 35.60
N ASP A 132 14.79 -11.59 36.62
CA ASP A 132 15.27 -11.31 37.99
C ASP A 132 16.47 -10.33 38.03
N ILE A 133 16.41 -9.27 37.22
CA ILE A 133 17.48 -8.26 37.16
C ILE A 133 17.63 -7.59 38.53
N ASN A 134 18.88 -7.55 39.02
CA ASN A 134 19.23 -6.81 40.23
C ASN A 134 19.21 -5.30 39.98
N TRP A 135 18.10 -4.64 40.30
CA TRP A 135 17.92 -3.19 40.14
C TRP A 135 18.80 -2.32 41.05
N ALA A 136 19.50 -2.92 42.02
CA ALA A 136 20.51 -2.23 42.82
C ALA A 136 21.89 -2.20 42.15
N ASP A 137 22.13 -3.03 41.12
CA ASP A 137 23.38 -3.02 40.36
C ASP A 137 23.47 -1.76 39.47
N PRO A 138 24.51 -0.91 39.64
CA PRO A 138 24.72 0.27 38.82
C PRO A 138 24.73 -0.01 37.32
N ARG A 139 25.14 -1.20 36.88
CA ARG A 139 25.15 -1.58 35.46
C ARG A 139 23.75 -1.56 34.83
N GLN A 140 22.70 -1.69 35.64
CA GLN A 140 21.30 -1.73 35.20
C GLN A 140 20.64 -0.34 35.20
N TRP A 141 21.26 0.66 35.82
CA TRP A 141 20.69 1.99 35.96
C TRP A 141 20.45 2.74 34.64
N PRO A 142 21.26 2.59 33.57
CA PRO A 142 20.92 3.18 32.27
C PRO A 142 19.60 2.64 31.72
N PHE A 143 19.36 1.33 31.81
CA PHE A 143 18.09 0.73 31.41
C PHE A 143 16.93 1.22 32.31
N ALA A 144 17.15 1.25 33.63
CA ALA A 144 16.15 1.77 34.55
C ALA A 144 15.79 3.23 34.27
N LEU A 145 16.79 4.08 33.96
CA LEU A 145 16.60 5.47 33.56
C LEU A 145 15.83 5.57 32.24
N ALA A 146 16.08 4.68 31.29
CA ALA A 146 15.40 4.66 30.00
C ALA A 146 13.89 4.41 30.17
N VAL A 147 13.50 3.50 31.06
CA VAL A 147 12.10 3.29 31.45
C VAL A 147 11.56 4.52 32.20
N TRP A 148 12.36 5.10 33.09
CA TRP A 148 11.97 6.27 33.89
C TRP A 148 11.65 7.51 33.05
N ALA A 149 12.47 7.78 32.03
CA ALA A 149 12.41 8.94 31.15
C ALA A 149 11.15 8.96 30.26
N ARG A 150 10.54 7.81 30.02
CA ARG A 150 9.34 7.64 29.19
C ARG A 150 8.07 7.99 29.99
N LYS A 151 7.70 9.27 29.98
CA LYS A 151 6.58 9.83 30.78
C LYS A 151 5.21 9.22 30.48
N TYR A 152 5.05 8.59 29.32
CA TYR A 152 3.83 7.91 28.89
C TYR A 152 3.75 6.44 29.40
N VAL A 153 4.75 6.01 30.19
CA VAL A 153 4.79 4.70 30.86
C VAL A 153 4.68 4.92 32.36
N HIS A 154 3.78 4.19 33.01
CA HIS A 154 3.54 4.28 34.47
C HIS A 154 4.40 3.31 35.28
N LEU A 155 5.17 2.44 34.61
CA LEU A 155 6.10 1.51 35.26
C LEU A 155 7.31 2.26 35.81
N ARG A 156 7.74 1.85 37.02
CA ARG A 156 8.92 2.38 37.70
C ARG A 156 9.77 1.21 38.18
N PRO A 157 10.98 1.02 37.62
CA PRO A 157 11.93 0.05 38.13
C PRO A 157 12.22 0.25 39.63
N PRO A 158 12.37 -0.81 40.44
CA PRO A 158 12.58 -0.68 41.88
C PRO A 158 14.06 -0.38 42.23
N VAL A 159 14.60 0.74 41.73
CA VAL A 159 15.97 1.19 42.06
C VAL A 159 16.07 1.74 43.49
N PRO A 160 17.28 1.83 44.08
CA PRO A 160 17.46 2.44 45.40
C PRO A 160 16.89 3.87 45.47
N ALA A 161 16.30 4.24 46.62
CA ALA A 161 15.62 5.52 46.77
C ALA A 161 16.49 6.77 46.42
N PRO A 162 17.79 6.83 46.75
CA PRO A 162 18.65 7.93 46.30
C PRO A 162 18.78 8.00 44.77
N VAL A 163 18.85 6.86 44.10
CA VAL A 163 18.93 6.77 42.63
C VAL A 163 17.61 7.21 42.00
N ALA A 164 16.47 6.79 42.56
CA ALA A 164 15.15 7.23 42.10
C ALA A 164 15.01 8.77 42.17
N ALA A 165 15.51 9.40 43.24
CA ALA A 165 15.48 10.86 43.38
C ALA A 165 16.34 11.56 42.31
N ILE A 166 17.51 11.00 41.97
CA ILE A 166 18.36 11.51 40.87
C ILE A 166 17.61 11.41 39.54
N PHE A 167 16.92 10.29 39.28
CA PHE A 167 16.16 10.09 38.05
C PHE A 167 14.97 11.05 37.95
N ASP A 168 14.22 11.24 39.04
CA ASP A 168 13.10 12.19 39.09
C ASP A 168 13.57 13.62 38.80
N GLU A 169 14.71 14.04 39.37
CA GLU A 169 15.30 15.34 39.05
C GLU A 169 15.74 15.41 37.58
N ALA A 170 16.39 14.36 37.04
CA ALA A 170 16.85 14.32 35.66
C ALA A 170 15.70 14.55 34.66
N ILE A 171 14.58 13.84 34.82
CA ILE A 171 13.42 13.93 33.90
C ILE A 171 12.61 15.22 34.06
N SER A 172 12.83 15.97 35.15
CA SER A 172 12.24 17.28 35.39
C SER A 172 12.98 18.40 34.63
N LYS A 173 14.25 18.19 34.29
CA LYS A 173 15.06 19.14 33.53
C LYS A 173 14.57 19.18 32.08
N PRO A 174 14.20 20.35 31.53
CA PRO A 174 13.68 20.44 30.17
C PRO A 174 14.80 20.29 29.13
N ALA A 175 14.69 19.30 28.26
CA ALA A 175 15.59 19.13 27.11
C ALA A 175 14.94 19.60 25.80
N LYS A 176 15.64 20.42 25.03
CA LYS A 176 15.19 20.93 23.72
C LYS A 176 15.97 20.33 22.56
N SER A 177 17.07 19.65 22.86
CA SER A 177 18.01 19.07 21.90
C SER A 177 18.72 17.86 22.48
N SER A 178 19.34 17.04 21.61
CA SER A 178 20.19 15.91 22.03
C SER A 178 21.39 16.36 22.88
N GLU A 179 21.89 17.58 22.67
CA GLU A 179 22.97 18.18 23.48
C GLU A 179 22.48 18.50 24.90
N ASP A 180 21.24 18.96 25.06
CA ASP A 180 20.66 19.17 26.40
C ASP A 180 20.53 17.83 27.13
N ASN A 181 20.09 16.76 26.43
CA ASN A 181 20.05 15.41 26.99
C ASN A 181 21.44 14.93 27.41
N LEU A 182 22.49 15.24 26.64
CA LEU A 182 23.87 14.89 26.99
C LEU A 182 24.31 15.59 28.27
N ASN A 183 24.03 16.88 28.40
CA ASN A 183 24.34 17.63 29.62
C ASN A 183 23.60 17.08 30.84
N VAL A 184 22.33 16.67 30.69
CA VAL A 184 21.58 16.00 31.77
C VAL A 184 22.20 14.64 32.09
N ALA A 185 22.60 13.85 31.10
CA ALA A 185 23.25 12.56 31.32
C ALA A 185 24.58 12.67 32.07
N LEU A 186 25.40 13.67 31.74
CA LEU A 186 26.64 13.98 32.46
C LEU A 186 26.36 14.37 33.91
N TRP A 187 25.32 15.19 34.14
CA TRP A 187 24.89 15.52 35.49
C TRP A 187 24.42 14.29 36.27
N VAL A 188 23.62 13.40 35.65
CA VAL A 188 23.18 12.13 36.26
C VAL A 188 24.39 11.29 36.64
N TYR A 189 25.35 11.14 35.72
CA TYR A 189 26.59 10.41 35.98
C TYR A 189 27.31 10.93 37.23
N ASP A 190 27.52 12.25 37.34
CA ASP A 190 28.22 12.85 38.48
C ASP A 190 27.47 12.61 39.80
N GLN A 191 26.13 12.61 39.79
CA GLN A 191 25.34 12.29 40.99
C GLN A 191 25.46 10.81 41.38
N LEU A 192 25.43 9.90 40.41
CA LEU A 192 25.55 8.46 40.65
C LEU A 192 26.95 8.09 41.13
N ASP A 193 27.99 8.68 40.55
CA ASP A 193 29.39 8.49 40.95
C ASP A 193 29.64 8.95 42.39
N LYS A 194 29.09 10.12 42.76
CA LYS A 194 29.11 10.59 44.14
C LYS A 194 28.38 9.64 45.10
N TYR A 195 27.19 9.18 44.73
CA TYR A 195 26.43 8.22 45.53
C TYR A 195 27.20 6.91 45.75
N LEU A 196 27.85 6.38 44.71
CA LEU A 196 28.66 5.17 44.82
C LEU A 196 29.87 5.39 45.74
N SER A 197 30.58 6.50 45.56
CA SER A 197 31.75 6.87 46.37
C SER A 197 31.42 7.03 47.86
N GLU A 198 30.22 7.52 48.19
CA GLU A 198 29.76 7.68 49.58
C GLU A 198 29.29 6.36 50.22
N ASN A 199 28.95 5.35 49.42
CA ASN A 199 28.40 4.07 49.90
C ASN A 199 29.35 2.86 49.71
N GLU A 200 30.49 3.04 49.02
CA GLU A 200 31.60 2.11 49.15
C GLU A 200 32.03 2.10 50.62
N LYS A 201 31.65 1.04 51.32
CA LYS A 201 32.20 0.78 52.64
C LYS A 201 33.72 0.73 52.47
N PRO A 202 34.51 1.48 53.27
CA PRO A 202 35.94 1.30 53.25
C PRO A 202 36.20 -0.18 53.48
N ASP A 203 36.87 -0.83 52.53
CA ASP A 203 37.32 -2.21 52.69
C ASP A 203 37.93 -2.30 54.09
N GLU A 204 37.29 -3.08 54.97
CA GLU A 204 37.82 -3.29 56.30
C GLU A 204 39.27 -3.76 56.09
N PRO A 205 40.26 -3.09 56.69
CA PRO A 205 41.65 -3.46 56.51
C PRO A 205 41.74 -4.95 56.82
N ARG A 206 42.07 -5.75 55.79
CA ARG A 206 42.35 -7.17 55.97
C ARG A 206 43.39 -7.25 57.07
N ASP A 207 42.99 -7.80 58.20
CA ASP A 207 43.86 -8.02 59.34
C ASP A 207 44.88 -9.07 58.88
N ASP A 208 46.03 -8.60 58.37
CA ASP A 208 47.23 -9.37 58.07
C ASP A 208 47.84 -9.91 59.38
N SER A 209 47.03 -10.65 60.14
CA SER A 209 47.50 -11.43 61.28
C SER A 209 48.10 -12.73 60.73
N ASP A 210 49.39 -12.62 60.47
CA ASP A 210 50.43 -13.65 60.54
C ASP A 210 49.93 -15.07 60.89
N GLU A 211 49.75 -15.91 59.87
CA GLU A 211 49.94 -17.36 60.03
C GLU A 211 51.05 -17.83 59.09
N SER A 212 52.25 -17.85 59.65
CA SER A 212 53.41 -18.54 59.10
C SER A 212 53.10 -20.03 58.99
N GLY A 213 52.79 -20.50 57.79
CA GLY A 213 52.60 -21.91 57.48
C GLY A 213 53.31 -22.27 56.18
N ASP A 214 54.59 -22.61 56.29
CA ASP A 214 55.39 -23.26 55.24
C ASP A 214 54.67 -24.53 54.75
N GLY A 215 54.35 -24.57 53.46
CA GLY A 215 53.53 -25.62 52.86
C GLY A 215 53.74 -25.72 51.36
N GLU A 216 54.93 -26.17 50.98
CA GLU A 216 55.29 -26.71 49.67
C GLU A 216 54.24 -27.74 49.21
N SER A 217 53.45 -27.44 48.17
CA SER A 217 52.92 -28.46 47.26
C SER A 217 52.42 -27.84 45.97
N GLY A 218 53.09 -28.20 44.88
CA GLY A 218 52.58 -27.99 43.54
C GLY A 218 51.29 -28.77 43.31
N GLY A 219 50.43 -28.19 42.49
CA GLY A 219 49.19 -28.80 42.04
C GLY A 219 48.65 -28.00 40.86
N GLU A 220 48.89 -28.51 39.66
CA GLU A 220 48.23 -28.10 38.42
C GLU A 220 46.71 -28.09 38.63
N SER A 221 46.08 -26.94 38.40
CA SER A 221 44.62 -26.85 38.26
C SER A 221 44.30 -26.04 37.02
N SER A 222 43.97 -26.80 35.99
CA SER A 222 43.12 -26.50 34.84
C SER A 222 42.31 -25.21 34.92
N ASP A 223 42.51 -24.37 33.92
CA ASP A 223 41.58 -23.35 33.44
C ASP A 223 40.22 -23.99 33.11
N GLU A 224 39.30 -23.99 34.08
CA GLU A 224 37.88 -24.14 33.85
C GLU A 224 37.26 -22.74 33.91
N SER A 225 37.34 -22.05 32.77
CA SER A 225 36.58 -20.84 32.48
C SER A 225 35.10 -21.20 32.52
N GLY A 226 34.43 -20.91 33.64
CA GLY A 226 32.99 -20.95 33.72
C GLY A 226 32.39 -19.96 32.73
N ASP A 227 31.79 -20.49 31.66
CA ASP A 227 30.86 -19.77 30.79
C ASP A 227 29.71 -19.24 31.64
N VAL A 228 29.79 -17.96 32.01
CA VAL A 228 28.64 -17.17 32.42
C VAL A 228 27.87 -16.83 31.15
N PRO A 229 26.55 -17.07 31.06
CA PRO A 229 25.79 -16.71 29.86
C PRO A 229 25.69 -15.18 29.74
N ASP A 230 26.52 -14.60 28.89
CA ASP A 230 26.33 -13.25 28.34
C ASP A 230 25.07 -13.27 27.47
N GLY A 231 23.90 -13.08 28.08
CA GLY A 231 22.64 -13.42 27.45
C GLY A 231 21.42 -12.70 27.97
N TYR A 232 21.53 -11.42 28.35
CA TYR A 232 20.34 -10.60 28.62
C TYR A 232 20.50 -9.20 28.00
N GLY A 233 19.82 -8.98 26.87
CA GLY A 233 19.32 -7.65 26.52
C GLY A 233 20.27 -6.69 25.79
N GLU A 234 21.18 -7.15 24.92
CA GLU A 234 21.79 -6.26 23.90
C GLU A 234 20.78 -5.96 22.77
N GLY A 235 19.68 -5.30 23.13
CA GLY A 235 18.69 -4.72 22.22
C GLY A 235 18.94 -3.24 21.90
N LEU A 236 20.06 -2.68 22.38
CA LEU A 236 20.51 -1.31 22.13
C LEU A 236 21.92 -1.36 21.53
N GLY A 237 21.97 -1.50 20.21
CA GLY A 237 23.12 -1.14 19.38
C GLY A 237 24.37 -2.04 19.41
N ARG A 238 24.41 -3.07 18.56
CA ARG A 238 25.68 -3.62 18.03
C ARG A 238 25.56 -3.92 16.54
N ILE A 239 26.34 -3.23 15.70
CA ILE A 239 26.36 -3.41 14.24
C ILE A 239 27.79 -3.60 13.73
N ILE A 240 27.87 -4.52 12.76
CA ILE A 240 28.99 -5.06 12.00
C ILE A 240 29.37 -4.12 10.84
N ASP A 241 30.68 -4.05 10.54
CA ASP A 241 31.37 -3.31 9.47
C ASP A 241 31.04 -3.80 8.03
N PRO A 242 30.58 -2.94 7.09
CA PRO A 242 30.40 -3.31 5.68
C PRO A 242 31.29 -2.50 4.72
N THR A 243 32.13 -3.20 3.94
CA THR A 243 32.77 -2.65 2.73
C THR A 243 32.53 -3.57 1.51
N ALA A 244 32.46 -2.93 0.32
CA ALA A 244 32.30 -3.43 -1.07
C ALA A 244 30.86 -3.38 -1.68
N VAL A 245 30.50 -2.38 -2.53
CA VAL A 245 30.70 -2.23 -4.03
C VAL A 245 29.67 -3.07 -4.83
N GLU A 246 28.90 -2.68 -5.87
CA GLU A 246 28.77 -1.52 -6.81
C GLU A 246 27.41 -1.65 -7.62
N PRO A 247 27.06 -0.89 -8.71
CA PRO A 247 25.71 -0.31 -8.90
C PRO A 247 24.91 -0.67 -10.20
N THR A 248 23.66 -0.13 -10.25
CA THR A 248 22.76 0.29 -11.40
C THR A 248 22.19 -0.78 -12.37
N PRO A 249 21.15 -0.53 -13.24
CA PRO A 249 20.48 0.73 -13.65
C PRO A 249 18.92 0.75 -13.83
N ASP A 250 18.42 1.95 -14.13
CA ASP A 250 17.07 2.39 -14.55
C ASP A 250 16.33 1.59 -15.64
N ALA A 251 14.99 1.63 -15.61
CA ALA A 251 14.14 1.95 -16.78
C ALA A 251 12.66 2.22 -16.39
N ARG A 252 12.15 3.35 -16.86
CA ARG A 252 10.78 3.87 -16.68
C ARG A 252 9.89 3.42 -17.86
N ILE A 253 8.72 2.82 -17.59
CA ILE A 253 7.74 2.42 -18.60
C ILE A 253 6.54 3.39 -18.53
N GLU A 254 6.31 4.14 -19.62
CA GLU A 254 5.12 5.00 -19.80
C GLU A 254 3.93 4.14 -20.26
N SER A 255 2.75 4.39 -19.72
CA SER A 255 1.58 3.52 -19.90
C SER A 255 0.81 3.82 -21.18
N VAL A 256 0.28 2.77 -21.83
CA VAL A 256 -0.53 2.86 -23.07
C VAL A 256 -1.75 3.79 -22.90
N SER A 257 -2.25 3.97 -21.67
CA SER A 257 -3.34 4.89 -21.32
C SER A 257 -2.99 6.37 -21.49
N GLU A 258 -1.76 6.77 -21.17
CA GLU A 258 -1.35 8.18 -21.26
C GLU A 258 -1.21 8.65 -22.72
N ARG A 259 -0.85 7.72 -23.61
CA ARG A 259 -0.79 7.99 -25.06
C ARG A 259 -2.17 8.18 -25.68
N ALA A 260 -3.18 7.42 -25.23
CA ALA A 260 -4.55 7.52 -25.73
C ALA A 260 -5.26 8.81 -25.28
N GLN A 261 -4.96 9.31 -24.08
CA GLN A 261 -5.51 10.59 -23.57
C GLN A 261 -4.89 11.80 -24.27
N ARG A 262 -3.57 11.80 -24.55
CA ARG A 262 -2.93 12.93 -25.26
C ARG A 262 -3.44 13.12 -26.69
N GLU A 263 -3.77 12.04 -27.40
CA GLU A 263 -4.33 12.13 -28.76
C GLU A 263 -5.80 12.61 -28.78
N SER A 264 -6.49 12.55 -27.64
CA SER A 264 -7.89 13.00 -27.45
C SER A 264 -7.98 14.52 -27.35
N ASP A 265 -7.10 15.13 -26.57
CA ASP A 265 -7.23 16.55 -26.20
C ASP A 265 -6.83 17.48 -27.36
N ASP A 266 -5.91 17.04 -28.22
CA ASP A 266 -5.41 17.85 -29.35
C ASP A 266 -6.40 17.97 -30.52
N ARG A 267 -7.41 17.10 -30.61
CA ARG A 267 -8.41 17.14 -31.69
C ARG A 267 -9.71 17.84 -31.32
N PHE A 268 -10.02 17.96 -30.02
CA PHE A 268 -11.32 18.48 -29.60
C PHE A 268 -11.41 20.01 -29.65
N ASN A 269 -10.29 20.72 -29.62
CA ASN A 269 -10.27 22.17 -29.84
C ASN A 269 -10.46 22.58 -31.32
N LYS A 270 -10.71 21.64 -32.23
CA LYS A 270 -10.96 21.91 -33.67
C LYS A 270 -12.33 21.49 -34.20
N ILE A 271 -13.21 20.88 -33.40
CA ILE A 271 -14.51 20.38 -33.88
C ILE A 271 -15.63 21.29 -33.36
N SER A 272 -15.73 22.48 -33.94
CA SER A 272 -16.94 23.31 -33.92
C SER A 272 -17.43 23.65 -35.34
N GLU A 273 -16.90 22.99 -36.37
CA GLU A 273 -17.42 23.12 -37.74
C GLU A 273 -18.31 21.93 -38.09
N PRO A 274 -19.50 22.15 -38.66
CA PRO A 274 -20.36 21.08 -39.14
C PRO A 274 -19.61 20.27 -40.20
N PHE A 275 -19.63 18.95 -40.04
CA PHE A 275 -19.05 18.01 -40.99
C PHE A 275 -19.82 18.08 -42.32
N ILE A 276 -19.41 18.97 -43.22
CA ILE A 276 -19.81 18.97 -44.62
C ILE A 276 -19.02 17.83 -45.26
N GLY A 277 -19.62 16.64 -45.32
CA GLY A 277 -19.05 15.51 -46.05
C GLY A 277 -18.85 15.89 -47.52
N GLU A 278 -17.70 15.53 -48.09
CA GLU A 278 -17.48 15.62 -49.54
C GLU A 278 -18.64 14.94 -50.27
N GLU A 279 -19.29 15.68 -51.16
CA GLU A 279 -20.35 15.16 -52.01
C GLU A 279 -19.81 14.01 -52.87
N VAL A 280 -20.24 12.80 -52.55
CA VAL A 280 -20.04 11.64 -53.44
C VAL A 280 -20.88 11.91 -54.69
N PRO A 281 -20.29 11.94 -55.91
CA PRO A 281 -21.04 12.22 -57.12
C PRO A 281 -21.99 11.06 -57.42
N VAL A 282 -23.27 11.24 -57.09
CA VAL A 282 -24.33 10.29 -57.42
C VAL A 282 -24.68 10.47 -58.90
N SER A 283 -24.32 9.46 -59.70
CA SER A 283 -24.73 9.34 -61.10
C SER A 283 -26.26 9.39 -61.21
N LYS A 284 -26.77 10.39 -61.95
CA LYS A 284 -28.19 10.52 -62.31
C LYS A 284 -28.57 9.50 -63.39
N ASN A 285 -28.58 8.22 -63.04
CA ASN A 285 -29.23 7.22 -63.86
C ASN A 285 -30.63 6.97 -63.32
N HIS A 286 -31.61 7.05 -64.23
CA HIS A 286 -33.03 6.83 -64.00
C HIS A 286 -33.21 5.42 -63.39
N ILE A 287 -33.55 5.35 -62.09
CA ILE A 287 -33.80 4.09 -61.39
C ILE A 287 -35.20 3.61 -61.78
N ASP A 288 -35.24 2.60 -62.63
CA ASP A 288 -36.43 1.80 -62.90
C ASP A 288 -36.84 1.06 -61.62
N SER A 289 -38.10 1.19 -61.21
CA SER A 289 -38.61 0.87 -59.84
C SER A 289 -38.85 -0.64 -59.57
N GLY A 290 -38.15 -1.50 -60.30
CA GLY A 290 -37.96 -2.89 -59.94
C GLY A 290 -37.00 -2.97 -58.76
N ARG A 291 -37.50 -3.15 -57.54
CA ARG A 291 -36.68 -3.49 -56.36
C ARG A 291 -36.03 -4.86 -56.60
N ASP A 292 -34.90 -4.86 -57.30
CA ASP A 292 -34.03 -6.01 -57.39
C ASP A 292 -33.39 -6.21 -56.01
N SER A 293 -33.83 -7.24 -55.28
CA SER A 293 -33.32 -7.58 -53.96
C SER A 293 -31.85 -7.98 -53.98
N SER A 294 -31.25 -8.18 -55.17
CA SER A 294 -29.87 -8.64 -55.31
C SER A 294 -28.81 -7.59 -54.98
N LYS A 295 -29.17 -6.32 -54.74
CA LYS A 295 -28.20 -5.26 -54.36
C LYS A 295 -28.75 -4.24 -53.35
N PHE A 296 -29.24 -4.71 -52.20
CA PHE A 296 -29.38 -3.80 -51.06
C PHE A 296 -27.98 -3.40 -50.55
N GLU A 297 -27.46 -2.31 -51.10
CA GLU A 297 -26.19 -1.71 -50.67
C GLU A 297 -26.50 -0.57 -49.70
N TYR A 298 -25.82 -0.58 -48.55
CA TYR A 298 -25.83 0.50 -47.58
C TYR A 298 -24.38 0.88 -47.25
N PRO A 299 -24.12 2.15 -46.91
CA PRO A 299 -22.76 2.63 -46.70
C PRO A 299 -22.20 2.00 -45.43
N ARG A 300 -20.99 1.46 -45.51
CA ARG A 300 -20.31 0.94 -44.32
C ARG A 300 -19.76 2.11 -43.51
N ILE A 301 -20.36 2.35 -42.35
CA ILE A 301 -19.85 3.34 -41.42
C ILE A 301 -18.61 2.75 -40.75
N LYS A 302 -17.46 3.41 -40.92
CA LYS A 302 -16.26 3.05 -40.16
C LYS A 302 -16.51 3.35 -38.69
N THR A 303 -16.66 2.31 -37.87
CA THR A 303 -16.89 2.46 -36.43
C THR A 303 -15.78 3.29 -35.78
N PRO A 304 -16.10 4.46 -35.18
CA PRO A 304 -15.10 5.27 -34.49
C PRO A 304 -14.48 4.53 -33.31
N ALA A 305 -13.18 4.72 -33.07
CA ALA A 305 -12.49 4.09 -31.93
C ALA A 305 -13.12 4.48 -30.58
N ARG A 306 -13.62 5.71 -30.44
CA ARG A 306 -14.32 6.16 -29.25
C ARG A 306 -15.62 5.39 -29.00
N LEU A 307 -16.40 5.09 -30.04
CA LEU A 307 -17.65 4.33 -29.88
C LEU A 307 -17.36 2.90 -29.39
N ARG A 308 -16.31 2.25 -29.92
CA ARG A 308 -15.78 0.97 -29.42
C ARG A 308 -15.43 1.06 -27.95
N TYR A 309 -14.62 2.05 -27.57
CA TYR A 309 -14.19 2.23 -26.19
C TYR A 309 -15.37 2.46 -25.23
N GLU A 310 -16.32 3.33 -25.59
CA GLU A 310 -17.46 3.65 -24.73
C GLU A 310 -18.41 2.45 -24.56
N LEU A 311 -18.70 1.72 -25.64
CA LEU A 311 -19.54 0.53 -25.57
C LEU A 311 -18.82 -0.61 -24.85
N ASN A 312 -17.55 -0.86 -25.13
CA ASN A 312 -16.76 -1.83 -24.39
C ASN A 312 -16.73 -1.47 -22.91
N ARG A 313 -16.47 -0.22 -22.54
CA ARG A 313 -16.51 0.22 -21.14
C ARG A 313 -17.87 0.03 -20.49
N LEU A 314 -18.95 0.27 -21.22
CA LEU A 314 -20.32 0.10 -20.71
C LEU A 314 -20.63 -1.38 -20.41
N PHE A 315 -20.12 -2.31 -21.22
CA PHE A 315 -20.47 -3.73 -21.14
C PHE A 315 -19.41 -4.64 -20.51
N GLU A 316 -18.11 -4.27 -20.55
CA GLU A 316 -17.01 -4.96 -19.86
C GLU A 316 -16.97 -4.63 -18.36
N GLY A 317 -17.69 -3.59 -17.91
CA GLY A 317 -17.48 -2.93 -16.62
C GLY A 317 -18.46 -3.24 -15.51
N SER A 318 -19.29 -4.27 -15.61
CA SER A 318 -20.21 -4.61 -14.51
C SER A 318 -19.50 -5.37 -13.37
N ALA A 319 -18.35 -6.00 -13.63
CA ALA A 319 -17.55 -6.59 -12.58
C ALA A 319 -16.70 -5.52 -11.88
N ARG A 320 -17.08 -5.14 -10.66
CA ARG A 320 -16.30 -4.19 -9.85
C ARG A 320 -15.40 -4.95 -8.90
N GLU A 321 -14.10 -4.79 -9.06
CA GLU A 321 -13.14 -5.19 -8.05
C GLU A 321 -12.90 -4.01 -7.11
N GLN A 322 -13.41 -4.11 -5.88
CA GLN A 322 -13.16 -3.12 -4.83
C GLN A 322 -12.46 -3.75 -3.64
N TRP A 323 -11.52 -3.02 -3.07
CA TRP A 323 -10.89 -3.42 -1.81
C TRP A 323 -11.69 -2.85 -0.66
N ASN A 324 -12.43 -3.71 0.02
CA ASN A 324 -13.18 -3.34 1.21
C ASN A 324 -12.24 -3.41 2.43
N ASN A 325 -12.09 -2.31 3.17
CA ASN A 325 -11.19 -2.18 4.32
C ASN A 325 -11.93 -2.45 5.64
N GLY A 326 -11.21 -2.55 6.77
CA GLY A 326 -11.86 -2.70 8.09
C GLY A 326 -12.24 -4.13 8.45
N HIS A 327 -11.73 -5.13 7.73
CA HIS A 327 -12.03 -6.53 8.00
C HIS A 327 -11.10 -7.09 9.08
N ARG A 328 -11.58 -8.06 9.86
CA ARG A 328 -10.79 -8.79 10.88
C ARG A 328 -9.88 -9.88 10.30
N ALA A 329 -10.03 -10.19 9.02
CA ALA A 329 -9.24 -11.19 8.30
C ALA A 329 -9.22 -10.88 6.80
N GLY A 330 -8.09 -11.14 6.14
CA GLY A 330 -7.90 -10.87 4.71
C GLY A 330 -6.44 -10.57 4.38
N GLN A 331 -6.20 -9.80 3.33
CA GLN A 331 -4.87 -9.27 3.03
C GLN A 331 -4.63 -8.01 3.89
N ILE A 332 -3.44 -7.84 4.44
CA ILE A 332 -3.13 -6.65 5.25
C ILE A 332 -3.16 -5.39 4.38
N ASN A 333 -3.85 -4.34 4.84
CA ASN A 333 -3.79 -3.04 4.18
C ASN A 333 -2.54 -2.26 4.65
N ALA A 334 -1.38 -2.59 4.07
CA ALA A 334 -0.12 -1.87 4.29
C ALA A 334 -0.26 -0.36 4.06
N GLY A 335 -1.16 0.03 3.15
CA GLY A 335 -1.69 1.38 2.90
C GLY A 335 -2.03 2.16 4.17
N ALA A 336 -2.93 1.58 4.95
CA ALA A 336 -3.64 2.22 6.04
C ALA A 336 -3.10 1.86 7.44
N LEU A 337 -2.08 1.00 7.52
CA LEU A 337 -1.48 0.53 8.79
C LEU A 337 -1.09 1.67 9.74
N ALA A 338 -0.52 2.75 9.21
CA ALA A 338 -0.13 3.93 9.99
C ALA A 338 -1.32 4.72 10.58
N ARG A 339 -2.54 4.49 10.07
CA ARG A 339 -3.76 5.23 10.45
C ARG A 339 -4.77 4.39 11.24
N HIS A 340 -4.57 3.07 11.30
CA HIS A 340 -5.49 2.20 12.03
C HIS A 340 -5.22 2.27 13.54
N SER A 341 -6.27 2.52 14.32
CA SER A 341 -6.30 2.25 15.76
C SER A 341 -6.15 0.74 16.02
N PHE A 342 -5.98 0.33 17.29
CA PHE A 342 -5.82 -1.07 17.70
C PHE A 342 -6.97 -2.02 17.32
N ASP A 343 -8.03 -1.49 16.70
CA ASP A 343 -9.15 -2.27 16.20
C ASP A 343 -8.70 -3.36 15.22
N ASP A 344 -9.41 -4.48 15.24
CA ASP A 344 -9.08 -5.66 14.46
C ASP A 344 -9.21 -5.47 12.94
N GLY A 345 -9.64 -4.30 12.47
CA GLY A 345 -9.94 -3.97 11.08
C GLY A 345 -8.73 -3.70 10.16
N VAL A 346 -7.54 -4.23 10.43
CA VAL A 346 -6.32 -3.95 9.64
C VAL A 346 -6.29 -4.65 8.27
N PHE A 347 -7.26 -5.53 8.01
CA PHE A 347 -7.31 -6.30 6.77
C PHE A 347 -8.26 -5.66 5.76
N ARG A 348 -7.91 -5.85 4.49
CA ARG A 348 -8.77 -5.60 3.35
C ARG A 348 -9.16 -6.92 2.70
N ARG A 349 -10.38 -6.98 2.18
CA ARG A 349 -10.85 -8.09 1.33
C ARG A 349 -11.09 -7.56 -0.07
N ARG A 350 -10.65 -8.34 -1.05
CA ARG A 350 -11.04 -8.15 -2.44
C ARG A 350 -12.50 -8.56 -2.53
N GLN A 351 -13.36 -7.58 -2.80
CA GLN A 351 -14.76 -7.80 -3.08
C GLN A 351 -14.91 -7.68 -4.59
N GLU A 352 -15.16 -8.83 -5.22
CA GLU A 352 -15.54 -8.89 -6.62
C GLU A 352 -17.07 -8.86 -6.65
N GLU A 353 -17.63 -7.79 -7.19
CA GLU A 353 -19.01 -7.80 -7.62
C GLU A 353 -19.04 -8.49 -8.99
N GLU A 354 -19.84 -9.54 -9.11
CA GLU A 354 -20.01 -10.27 -10.36
C GLU A 354 -20.61 -9.34 -11.43
N GLY A 355 -20.10 -9.44 -12.65
CA GLY A 355 -20.64 -8.67 -13.75
C GLY A 355 -22.09 -9.03 -14.06
N VAL A 356 -22.84 -8.05 -14.54
CA VAL A 356 -24.13 -8.25 -15.19
C VAL A 356 -23.87 -8.79 -16.59
N ASP A 357 -24.27 -10.04 -16.82
CA ASP A 357 -24.36 -10.62 -18.16
C ASP A 357 -25.36 -9.81 -18.98
N THR A 358 -24.87 -9.20 -20.06
CA THR A 358 -25.68 -8.29 -20.88
C THR A 358 -25.96 -8.88 -22.25
N ALA A 359 -27.22 -8.84 -22.66
CA ALA A 359 -27.69 -9.18 -23.99
C ALA A 359 -28.39 -7.96 -24.63
N LEU A 360 -28.17 -7.75 -25.93
CA LEU A 360 -28.69 -6.60 -26.68
C LEU A 360 -29.66 -7.06 -27.77
N SER A 361 -30.88 -6.55 -27.75
CA SER A 361 -31.88 -6.77 -28.79
C SER A 361 -32.09 -5.47 -29.57
N ILE A 362 -31.77 -5.47 -30.87
CA ILE A 362 -31.86 -4.29 -31.74
C ILE A 362 -33.05 -4.45 -32.69
N ILE A 363 -33.93 -3.46 -32.74
CA ILE A 363 -35.08 -3.44 -33.68
C ILE A 363 -34.89 -2.28 -34.65
N ILE A 364 -34.86 -2.59 -35.95
CA ILE A 364 -34.68 -1.65 -37.06
C ILE A 364 -36.06 -1.34 -37.65
N ASP A 365 -36.43 -0.07 -37.73
CA ASP A 365 -37.71 0.34 -38.34
C ASP A 365 -37.60 0.42 -39.87
N THR A 366 -38.13 -0.59 -40.53
CA THR A 366 -38.18 -0.68 -42.00
C THR A 366 -39.55 -0.30 -42.57
N SER A 367 -40.37 0.44 -41.80
CA SER A 367 -41.68 0.92 -42.24
C SER A 367 -41.59 1.99 -43.34
N GLY A 368 -42.71 2.26 -44.01
CA GLY A 368 -42.75 3.20 -45.13
C GLY A 368 -42.30 4.64 -44.79
N SER A 369 -42.32 5.05 -43.52
CA SER A 369 -41.80 6.37 -43.12
C SER A 369 -40.27 6.48 -43.22
N THR A 370 -39.55 5.36 -43.09
CA THR A 370 -38.07 5.32 -43.20
C THR A 370 -37.58 5.14 -44.65
N ASP A 371 -38.51 4.93 -45.59
CA ASP A 371 -38.29 4.77 -47.04
C ASP A 371 -38.30 6.12 -47.79
N SER A 372 -38.55 7.23 -47.09
CA SER A 372 -38.48 8.57 -47.69
C SER A 372 -37.03 8.93 -48.03
N VAL A 373 -36.73 8.98 -49.33
CA VAL A 373 -35.44 9.44 -49.85
C VAL A 373 -35.26 10.91 -49.46
N ARG A 374 -34.25 11.23 -48.66
CA ARG A 374 -33.82 12.62 -48.45
C ARG A 374 -32.83 13.02 -49.55
N ASN A 375 -32.80 14.31 -49.89
CA ASN A 375 -31.81 14.91 -50.80
C ASN A 375 -30.40 14.44 -50.39
N GLY A 376 -29.80 13.54 -51.16
CA GLY A 376 -28.54 12.87 -50.80
C GLY A 376 -28.47 11.37 -51.12
N GLY A 377 -29.57 10.74 -51.53
CA GLY A 377 -29.54 9.40 -52.15
C GLY A 377 -29.48 8.20 -51.20
N LEU A 378 -29.45 8.42 -49.89
CA LEU A 378 -29.59 7.38 -48.86
C LEU A 378 -30.98 7.42 -48.22
N THR A 379 -31.63 6.27 -48.10
CA THR A 379 -32.85 6.15 -47.28
C THR A 379 -32.49 6.15 -45.79
N ILE A 380 -33.43 6.57 -44.94
CA ILE A 380 -33.25 6.50 -43.48
C ILE A 380 -32.99 5.04 -43.09
N CYS A 381 -33.71 4.11 -43.72
CA CYS A 381 -33.53 2.69 -43.55
C CYS A 381 -32.06 2.23 -43.78
N GLN A 382 -31.42 2.65 -44.89
CA GLN A 382 -30.01 2.31 -45.15
C GLN A 382 -29.06 2.83 -44.05
N ALA A 383 -29.32 4.02 -43.52
CA ALA A 383 -28.53 4.58 -42.43
C ALA A 383 -28.71 3.81 -41.11
N GLU A 384 -29.91 3.30 -40.85
CA GLU A 384 -30.18 2.44 -39.69
C GLU A 384 -29.41 1.12 -39.78
N PHE A 385 -29.46 0.44 -40.94
CA PHE A 385 -28.69 -0.80 -41.16
C PHE A 385 -27.18 -0.57 -40.99
N ALA A 386 -26.65 0.54 -41.53
CA ALA A 386 -25.27 0.94 -41.36
C ALA A 386 -24.91 1.20 -39.89
N THR A 387 -25.84 1.78 -39.12
CA THR A 387 -25.66 2.05 -37.69
C THR A 387 -25.62 0.75 -36.90
N VAL A 388 -26.52 -0.20 -37.19
CA VAL A 388 -26.51 -1.51 -36.55
C VAL A 388 -25.22 -2.26 -36.87
N GLU A 389 -24.75 -2.23 -38.11
CA GLU A 389 -23.45 -2.80 -38.48
C GLU A 389 -22.32 -2.17 -37.64
N ALA A 390 -22.32 -0.84 -37.49
CA ALA A 390 -21.33 -0.14 -36.67
C ALA A 390 -21.38 -0.55 -35.19
N ILE A 391 -22.57 -0.86 -34.64
CA ILE A 391 -22.75 -1.39 -33.28
C ILE A 391 -22.18 -2.81 -33.17
N TYR A 392 -22.45 -3.70 -34.12
CA TYR A 392 -21.83 -5.05 -34.15
C TYR A 392 -20.30 -4.94 -34.18
N ASP A 393 -19.75 -4.06 -35.03
CA ASP A 393 -18.31 -3.84 -35.11
C ASP A 393 -17.74 -3.12 -33.87
N ALA A 394 -18.58 -2.37 -33.14
CA ALA A 394 -18.17 -1.71 -31.90
C ALA A 394 -18.05 -2.68 -30.73
N LEU A 395 -19.01 -3.62 -30.65
CA LEU A 395 -19.09 -4.65 -29.62
C LEU A 395 -18.25 -5.88 -29.94
N ARG A 396 -17.54 -5.88 -31.07
CA ARG A 396 -16.66 -6.98 -31.48
C ARG A 396 -15.54 -7.17 -30.45
N GLY A 397 -15.52 -8.34 -29.82
CA GLY A 397 -14.55 -8.69 -28.78
C GLY A 397 -15.09 -8.56 -27.35
N THR A 398 -16.29 -8.03 -27.18
CA THR A 398 -17.02 -8.11 -25.91
C THR A 398 -17.78 -9.44 -25.80
N ASN A 399 -18.19 -9.81 -24.59
CA ASN A 399 -19.05 -10.98 -24.34
C ASN A 399 -20.54 -10.68 -24.52
N VAL A 400 -20.91 -9.55 -25.14
CA VAL A 400 -22.32 -9.17 -25.34
C VAL A 400 -22.92 -9.94 -26.49
N SER A 401 -23.98 -10.70 -26.21
CA SER A 401 -24.76 -11.36 -27.24
C SER A 401 -25.74 -10.37 -27.87
N ILE A 402 -25.75 -10.28 -29.20
CA ILE A 402 -26.62 -9.37 -29.95
C ILE A 402 -27.62 -10.18 -30.79
N GLU A 403 -28.88 -9.78 -30.78
CA GLU A 403 -29.89 -10.20 -31.75
C GLU A 403 -30.47 -8.97 -32.47
N THR A 404 -31.02 -9.17 -33.67
CA THR A 404 -31.51 -8.06 -34.49
C THR A 404 -32.78 -8.42 -35.22
N TYR A 405 -33.73 -7.48 -35.26
CA TYR A 405 -35.01 -7.59 -35.95
C TYR A 405 -35.18 -6.42 -36.93
N ALA A 406 -35.82 -6.68 -38.06
CA ALA A 406 -36.41 -5.65 -38.91
C ALA A 406 -37.92 -5.62 -38.66
N TYR A 407 -38.47 -4.44 -38.38
CA TYR A 407 -39.88 -4.22 -38.16
C TYR A 407 -40.49 -3.45 -39.33
N ALA A 408 -41.55 -3.98 -39.93
CA ALA A 408 -42.42 -3.27 -40.86
C ALA A 408 -43.87 -3.72 -40.61
N THR A 409 -44.60 -4.13 -41.65
CA THR A 409 -45.90 -4.80 -41.49
C THR A 409 -45.78 -6.13 -40.72
N LYS A 410 -44.61 -6.78 -40.81
CA LYS A 410 -44.24 -7.98 -40.04
C LYS A 410 -42.87 -7.75 -39.42
N THR A 411 -42.63 -8.42 -38.29
CA THR A 411 -41.29 -8.46 -37.68
C THR A 411 -40.52 -9.64 -38.26
N THR A 412 -39.38 -9.37 -38.88
CA THR A 412 -38.47 -10.38 -39.40
C THR A 412 -37.22 -10.38 -38.54
N ARG A 413 -36.89 -11.52 -37.93
CA ARG A 413 -35.63 -11.69 -37.22
C ARG A 413 -34.48 -11.78 -38.23
N ILE A 414 -33.48 -10.94 -38.07
CA ILE A 414 -32.26 -10.93 -38.91
C ILE A 414 -31.20 -11.85 -38.29
N THR A 415 -30.93 -11.71 -37.00
CA THR A 415 -29.95 -12.51 -36.28
C THR A 415 -30.47 -13.04 -34.94
N HIS A 416 -29.94 -14.18 -34.51
CA HIS A 416 -30.06 -14.74 -33.17
C HIS A 416 -28.88 -14.34 -32.29
N PHE A 417 -29.05 -14.41 -30.97
CA PHE A 417 -27.94 -14.30 -30.04
C PHE A 417 -26.81 -15.28 -30.39
N GLY A 418 -25.58 -14.76 -30.48
CA GLY A 418 -24.38 -15.52 -30.84
C GLY A 418 -24.10 -15.58 -32.35
N GLU A 419 -25.02 -15.15 -33.21
CA GLU A 419 -24.74 -15.00 -34.64
C GLU A 419 -23.89 -13.74 -34.89
N GLY A 420 -22.80 -13.91 -35.65
CA GLY A 420 -21.87 -12.81 -35.95
C GLY A 420 -22.37 -11.85 -37.03
N ILE A 421 -21.66 -10.73 -37.18
CA ILE A 421 -21.96 -9.66 -38.15
C ILE A 421 -22.07 -10.13 -39.60
N SER A 422 -21.42 -11.23 -39.97
CA SER A 422 -21.54 -11.82 -41.31
C SER A 422 -22.97 -12.31 -41.61
N VAL A 423 -23.66 -12.86 -40.61
CA VAL A 423 -25.04 -13.31 -40.75
C VAL A 423 -25.97 -12.11 -40.93
N PHE A 424 -25.79 -11.08 -40.10
CA PHE A 424 -26.50 -9.80 -40.25
C PHE A 424 -26.35 -9.24 -41.67
N ARG A 425 -25.12 -9.13 -42.17
CA ARG A 425 -24.83 -8.65 -43.54
C ARG A 425 -25.54 -9.48 -44.62
N SER A 426 -25.56 -10.81 -44.47
CA SER A 426 -26.19 -11.70 -45.46
C SER A 426 -27.72 -11.59 -45.49
N ARG A 427 -28.37 -11.35 -44.34
CA ARG A 427 -29.83 -11.33 -44.21
C ARG A 427 -30.44 -9.92 -44.25
N ALA A 428 -29.63 -8.87 -44.10
CA ALA A 428 -30.09 -7.48 -44.12
C ALA A 428 -30.85 -7.12 -45.40
N GLY A 429 -30.34 -7.55 -46.56
CA GLY A 429 -31.00 -7.30 -47.85
C GLY A 429 -32.33 -8.03 -48.01
N GLU A 430 -32.42 -9.28 -47.53
CA GLU A 430 -33.66 -10.05 -47.52
C GLU A 430 -34.72 -9.42 -46.60
N ALA A 431 -34.30 -8.99 -45.41
CA ALA A 431 -35.17 -8.31 -44.45
C ALA A 431 -35.73 -7.00 -45.03
N TRP A 432 -34.91 -6.22 -45.73
CA TRP A 432 -35.34 -5.01 -46.42
C TRP A 432 -36.26 -5.28 -47.63
N ALA A 433 -35.97 -6.29 -48.43
CA ALA A 433 -36.81 -6.64 -49.57
C ALA A 433 -38.22 -7.07 -49.13
N THR A 434 -38.29 -7.83 -48.03
CA THR A 434 -39.55 -8.37 -47.48
C THR A 434 -40.44 -7.27 -46.87
N SER A 435 -39.86 -6.22 -46.30
CA SER A 435 -40.65 -5.07 -45.79
C SER A 435 -41.30 -4.27 -46.91
N GLY A 436 -40.67 -4.25 -48.08
CA GLY A 436 -41.10 -3.47 -49.24
C GLY A 436 -42.23 -4.05 -50.08
N GLN A 437 -42.39 -5.37 -50.12
CA GLN A 437 -43.35 -6.03 -51.02
C GLN A 437 -44.83 -5.85 -50.61
N ASN A 438 -45.13 -5.74 -49.32
CA ASN A 438 -46.51 -5.64 -48.84
C ASN A 438 -47.17 -4.26 -49.06
N ASN A 439 -46.41 -3.22 -49.40
CA ASN A 439 -46.97 -1.89 -49.64
C ASN A 439 -47.55 -1.74 -51.07
N LYS A 440 -47.04 -2.51 -52.05
CA LYS A 440 -47.56 -2.48 -53.43
C LYS A 440 -48.93 -3.15 -53.55
N ASP A 441 -49.23 -4.13 -52.72
CA ASP A 441 -50.54 -4.80 -52.67
C ASP A 441 -51.64 -3.94 -52.01
N LEU A 442 -51.26 -2.83 -51.35
CA LEU A 442 -52.19 -1.88 -50.73
C LEU A 442 -52.49 -0.65 -51.60
N GLU A 443 -51.76 -0.43 -52.70
CA GLU A 443 -52.03 0.69 -53.63
C GLU A 443 -53.36 0.61 -54.38
N PRO A 444 -53.92 -0.56 -54.77
CA PRO A 444 -55.23 -0.62 -55.44
C PRO A 444 -56.39 -0.12 -54.58
N LEU A 445 -56.23 -0.08 -53.25
CA LEU A 445 -57.28 0.34 -52.30
C LEU A 445 -57.31 1.86 -52.06
N ARG A 446 -56.30 2.61 -52.53
CA ARG A 446 -56.27 4.09 -52.37
C ARG A 446 -57.05 4.85 -53.46
N GLY A 447 -57.52 4.17 -54.51
CA GLY A 447 -58.32 4.77 -55.59
C GLY A 447 -59.84 4.82 -55.34
N HIS A 448 -60.32 4.37 -54.18
CA HIS A 448 -61.76 4.25 -53.89
C HIS A 448 -62.18 4.85 -52.53
N LEU A 449 -61.42 5.80 -51.99
CA LEU A 449 -61.85 6.67 -50.88
C LEU A 449 -61.97 8.12 -51.33
#